data_AF-A0A5R9IYV8-F1
#
_entry.id   AF-A0A5R9IYV8-F1
#
_cell.length_a   1.000
_cell.length_b   1.000
_cell.length_c   1.000
_cell.angle_alpha   90.00
_cell.angle_beta   90.00
_cell.angle_gamma   90.00
#
_symmetry.space_group_name_H-M   'P 1'
#
loop_
_entity.id
_entity.type
_entity.pdbx_description
1 polymer ?
#
loop_
_entity_poly.entity_id
_entity_poly.type
_entity_poly.pdbx_seq_one_letter_code
_entity_poly.pdbx_strand_id
1 'polypeptide(L)'
;MPTDIPSCASQPWSDGERIVGGRQVHSDQPEVVRRICRANADGRSPKRIALDLNAASIAGPRGGASSASTINGDSRRGTGIPNNELYIGRLIWNRLTYAKDPDTGRRRSRLRTGQEQVATAVPDLRIIDDTL
;
A
#
# COMPACT_ATOMS: atom_id res chain seq x y z
N MET A 1 21.47 28.85 34.74
CA MET A 1 21.32 27.41 34.49
C MET A 1 20.43 27.25 33.27
N PRO A 2 20.99 26.99 32.09
CA PRO A 2 20.23 26.77 30.86
C PRO A 2 19.91 25.28 30.69
N THR A 3 18.70 24.97 30.23
CA THR A 3 18.38 23.68 29.59
C THR A 3 17.43 23.97 28.43
N ASP A 4 18.03 24.16 27.24
CA ASP A 4 17.77 23.37 26.01
C ASP A 4 16.58 22.39 26.08
N ILE A 5 15.60 22.26 25.16
CA ILE A 5 15.44 22.47 23.70
C ILE A 5 13.91 22.31 23.40
N PRO A 6 13.32 22.95 22.37
CA PRO A 6 12.75 22.15 21.29
C PRO A 6 13.16 22.70 19.91
N SER A 7 14.16 22.05 19.32
CA SER A 7 14.58 22.19 17.93
C SER A 7 13.63 21.35 17.10
N CYS A 8 12.40 21.82 16.98
CA CYS A 8 11.54 21.45 15.87
C CYS A 8 11.56 22.64 14.92
N ALA A 9 12.59 22.69 14.06
CA ALA A 9 12.68 23.69 13.02
C ALA A 9 11.53 23.48 12.03
N SER A 10 10.40 24.13 12.29
CA SER A 10 9.44 24.52 11.28
C SER A 10 10.14 25.50 10.35
N GLN A 11 10.69 24.99 9.24
CA GLN A 11 11.13 25.89 8.18
C GLN A 11 9.90 26.64 7.63
N PRO A 12 9.96 27.98 7.49
CA PRO A 12 8.92 28.73 6.80
C PRO A 12 8.95 28.39 5.30
N TRP A 13 7.76 28.38 4.72
CA TRP A 13 7.39 27.74 3.46
C TRP A 13 7.42 28.84 2.41
N SER A 14 8.28 28.75 1.40
CA SER A 14 8.26 29.66 0.25
C SER A 14 7.55 28.97 -0.91
N ASP A 15 6.54 29.67 -1.43
CA ASP A 15 5.67 29.33 -2.57
C ASP A 15 4.64 28.21 -2.33
N GLY A 16 3.37 28.60 -2.30
CA GLY A 16 2.22 27.80 -1.86
C GLY A 16 1.75 26.72 -2.83
N GLU A 17 2.66 25.89 -3.33
CA GLU A 17 2.31 24.68 -4.07
C GLU A 17 2.13 23.50 -3.09
N ARG A 18 0.91 22.98 -2.99
CA ARG A 18 0.65 21.78 -2.19
C ARG A 18 1.31 20.60 -2.91
N ILE A 19 2.38 20.04 -2.35
CA ILE A 19 2.90 18.74 -2.76
C ILE A 19 1.85 17.69 -2.40
N VAL A 20 0.97 17.37 -3.35
CA VAL A 20 -0.05 16.34 -3.20
C VAL A 20 0.51 14.99 -3.65
N GLY A 21 0.32 13.96 -2.82
CA GLY A 21 0.68 12.59 -3.19
C GLY A 21 2.08 12.14 -2.78
N GLY A 22 2.79 12.90 -1.93
CA GLY A 22 4.01 12.42 -1.27
C GLY A 22 3.75 11.12 -0.49
N ARG A 23 4.64 10.14 -0.63
CA ARG A 23 4.61 8.86 0.09
C ARG A 23 5.95 8.67 0.77
N GLN A 24 5.91 8.16 2.00
CA GLN A 24 7.09 7.80 2.75
C GLN A 24 6.94 6.37 3.27
N VAL A 25 8.02 5.61 3.23
CA VAL A 25 8.09 4.29 3.87
C VAL A 25 8.32 4.50 5.36
N HIS A 26 7.40 4.04 6.20
CA HIS A 26 7.60 3.98 7.65
C HIS A 26 8.59 2.87 7.99
N SER A 27 9.45 3.04 9.00
CA SER A 27 10.49 2.06 9.35
C SER A 27 9.96 0.67 9.70
N ASP A 28 8.78 0.58 10.32
CA ASP A 28 8.30 -0.66 10.96
C ASP A 28 7.38 -1.49 10.04
N GLN A 29 6.80 -0.84 9.03
CA GLN A 29 5.86 -1.47 8.09
C GLN A 29 6.52 -2.42 7.06
N PRO A 30 7.74 -2.15 6.55
CA PRO A 30 8.46 -3.02 5.62
C PRO A 30 8.59 -4.45 6.08
N GLU A 31 8.89 -4.67 7.35
CA GLU A 31 9.13 -6.03 7.86
C GLU A 31 7.84 -6.87 7.87
N VAL A 32 6.72 -6.25 8.24
CA VAL A 32 5.40 -6.91 8.19
C VAL A 32 5.04 -7.27 6.75
N VAL A 33 5.29 -6.38 5.79
CA VAL A 33 5.04 -6.62 4.37
C VAL A 33 5.90 -7.77 3.85
N ARG A 34 7.21 -7.77 4.14
CA ARG A 34 8.12 -8.87 3.76
C ARG A 34 7.70 -10.20 4.35
N ARG A 35 7.32 -10.23 5.63
CA ARG A 35 6.81 -11.44 6.31
C ARG A 35 5.58 -12.00 5.61
N ILE A 36 4.65 -11.14 5.21
CA ILE A 36 3.41 -11.53 4.52
C ILE A 36 3.71 -12.08 3.12
N CYS A 37 4.55 -11.38 2.35
CA CYS A 37 4.94 -11.80 1.01
C CYS A 37 5.68 -13.15 1.03
N ARG A 38 6.62 -13.33 1.96
CA ARG A 38 7.33 -14.61 2.14
C ARG A 38 6.37 -15.73 2.52
N ALA A 39 5.51 -15.51 3.51
CA ALA A 39 4.51 -16.49 3.92
C ALA A 39 3.56 -16.88 2.77
N ASN A 40 3.22 -15.92 1.90
CA ASN A 40 2.40 -16.17 0.73
C ASN A 40 3.16 -16.98 -0.35
N ALA A 41 4.43 -16.64 -0.61
CA ALA A 41 5.31 -17.37 -1.52
C ALA A 41 5.55 -18.82 -1.05
N ASP A 42 5.62 -19.04 0.26
CA ASP A 42 5.67 -20.35 0.91
C ASP A 42 4.35 -21.14 0.81
N GLY A 43 3.32 -20.61 0.12
CA GLY A 43 2.03 -21.25 -0.09
C GLY A 43 1.07 -21.17 1.09
N ARG A 44 1.35 -20.36 2.13
CA ARG A 44 0.42 -20.21 3.26
C ARG A 44 -0.84 -19.48 2.81
N SER A 45 -1.99 -19.99 3.25
CA SER A 45 -3.27 -19.36 2.93
C SER A 45 -3.37 -17.95 3.56
N PRO A 46 -3.98 -16.98 2.87
CA PRO A 46 -4.20 -15.63 3.40
C PRO A 46 -4.93 -15.61 4.74
N LYS A 47 -5.85 -16.56 4.95
CA LYS A 47 -6.56 -16.74 6.23
C LYS A 47 -5.61 -17.13 7.35
N ARG A 48 -4.65 -18.02 7.09
CA ARG A 48 -3.66 -18.43 8.09
C ARG A 48 -2.69 -17.30 8.41
N ILE A 49 -2.23 -16.57 7.39
CA ILE A 49 -1.34 -15.41 7.58
C ILE A 49 -2.05 -14.35 8.44
N ALA A 50 -3.33 -14.05 8.19
CA ALA A 50 -4.11 -13.14 9.01
C ALA A 50 -4.19 -13.58 10.48
N LEU A 51 -4.46 -14.86 10.72
CA LEU A 51 -4.52 -15.43 12.06
C LEU A 51 -3.17 -15.29 12.78
N ASP A 52 -2.07 -15.64 12.10
CA ASP A 52 -0.72 -15.57 12.66
C ASP A 52 -0.30 -14.12 12.98
N LEU A 53 -0.73 -13.13 12.17
CA LEU A 53 -0.49 -11.71 12.43
C LEU A 53 -1.30 -11.21 13.63
N ASN A 54 -2.57 -11.59 13.72
CA ASN A 54 -3.44 -11.19 14.84
C ASN A 54 -2.97 -11.83 16.16
N ALA A 55 -2.47 -13.06 16.13
CA ALA A 55 -1.87 -13.73 17.28
C ALA A 55 -0.56 -13.06 17.75
N ALA A 56 0.18 -12.44 16.82
CA ALA A 56 1.37 -11.66 17.11
C ALA A 56 1.07 -10.19 17.48
N SER A 57 -0.20 -9.81 17.65
CA SER A 57 -0.65 -8.44 17.90
C SER A 57 -0.19 -7.42 16.84
N ILE A 58 0.02 -7.87 15.60
CA ILE A 58 0.41 -7.00 14.49
C ILE A 58 -0.84 -6.43 13.84
N ALA A 59 -1.04 -5.12 14.01
CA ALA A 59 -2.13 -4.39 13.38
C ALA A 59 -1.98 -4.37 11.85
N GLY A 60 -3.09 -4.49 11.15
CA GLY A 60 -3.16 -4.30 9.72
C GLY A 60 -2.98 -2.83 9.31
N PRO A 61 -2.92 -2.54 8.00
CA PRO A 61 -2.56 -1.23 7.46
C PRO A 61 -3.45 -0.05 7.92
N ARG A 62 -4.66 -0.33 8.41
CA ARG A 62 -5.61 0.67 8.92
C ARG A 62 -5.71 0.70 10.45
N GLY A 63 -4.78 0.07 11.17
CA GLY A 63 -4.74 0.03 12.63
C GLY A 63 -5.66 -1.01 13.29
N GLY A 64 -6.39 -1.81 12.52
CA GLY A 64 -7.26 -2.89 13.02
C GLY A 64 -6.71 -4.29 12.73
N ALA A 65 -7.45 -5.34 13.09
CA ALA A 65 -7.06 -6.72 12.81
C ALA A 65 -6.83 -6.97 11.31
N SER A 66 -5.80 -7.75 10.99
CA SER A 66 -5.55 -8.20 9.63
C SER A 66 -6.58 -9.24 9.23
N SER A 67 -7.24 -9.04 8.09
CA SER A 67 -8.22 -9.98 7.54
C SER A 67 -7.65 -10.69 6.31
N ALA A 68 -8.20 -11.86 5.97
CA ALA A 68 -7.82 -12.59 4.76
C ALA A 68 -8.00 -11.72 3.49
N SER A 69 -9.05 -10.88 3.46
CA SER A 69 -9.33 -9.95 2.37
C SER A 69 -8.29 -8.82 2.28
N THR A 70 -7.73 -8.38 3.41
CA THR A 70 -6.64 -7.38 3.43
C THR A 70 -5.35 -7.96 2.87
N ILE A 71 -5.07 -9.23 3.16
CA ILE A 71 -3.86 -9.90 2.70
C ILE A 71 -4.00 -10.26 1.23
N ASN A 72 -5.00 -11.05 0.85
CA ASN A 72 -5.15 -11.51 -0.53
C ASN A 72 -5.62 -10.40 -1.48
N GLY A 73 -6.58 -9.59 -1.03
CA GLY A 73 -7.29 -8.64 -1.88
C GLY A 73 -7.89 -9.26 -3.14
N ASP A 74 -7.99 -8.45 -4.18
CA ASP A 74 -8.42 -8.82 -5.53
C ASP A 74 -7.22 -8.64 -6.46
N SER A 75 -6.64 -9.77 -6.89
CA SER A 75 -5.46 -9.79 -7.76
C SER A 75 -5.70 -9.08 -9.09
N ARG A 76 -6.92 -9.12 -9.63
CA ARG A 76 -7.26 -8.43 -10.88
C ARG A 76 -7.26 -6.91 -10.73
N ARG A 77 -7.51 -6.42 -9.51
CA ARG A 77 -7.49 -5.00 -9.17
C ARG A 77 -6.13 -4.52 -8.67
N GLY A 78 -5.19 -5.43 -8.45
CA GLY A 78 -3.91 -5.12 -7.77
C GLY A 78 -4.13 -4.69 -6.31
N THR A 79 -5.15 -5.23 -5.64
CA THR A 79 -5.38 -4.97 -4.22
C THR A 79 -4.93 -6.17 -3.38
N GLY A 80 -4.56 -5.90 -2.14
CA GLY A 80 -3.90 -6.88 -1.26
C GLY A 80 -2.44 -6.51 -1.05
N ILE A 81 -1.84 -7.09 -0.02
CA ILE A 81 -0.44 -6.82 0.33
C ILE A 81 0.54 -7.41 -0.71
N PRO A 82 0.47 -8.69 -1.11
CA PRO A 82 1.40 -9.25 -2.07
C PRO A 82 1.17 -8.74 -3.50
N ASN A 83 -0.02 -8.21 -3.81
CA ASN A 83 -0.36 -7.71 -5.14
C ASN A 83 0.04 -6.24 -5.36
N ASN A 84 0.55 -5.54 -4.34
CA ASN A 84 0.86 -4.12 -4.45
C ASN A 84 2.24 -3.89 -5.08
N GLU A 85 2.23 -3.42 -6.33
CA GLU A 85 3.41 -3.17 -7.15
C GLU A 85 4.27 -2.01 -6.61
N LEU A 86 3.75 -1.19 -5.70
CA LEU A 86 4.56 -0.17 -5.02
C LEU A 86 5.71 -0.81 -4.22
N TYR A 87 5.50 -2.02 -3.68
CA TYR A 87 6.53 -2.69 -2.88
C TYR A 87 7.74 -3.13 -3.69
N ILE A 88 7.59 -3.32 -5.00
CA ILE A 88 8.68 -3.56 -5.95
C ILE A 88 9.12 -2.26 -6.66
N GLY A 89 8.71 -1.09 -6.16
CA GLY A 89 9.10 0.21 -6.72
C GLY A 89 8.36 0.60 -8.00
N ARG A 90 7.13 0.10 -8.23
CA ARG A 90 6.31 0.45 -9.40
C ARG A 90 5.00 1.11 -8.96
N LEU A 91 4.89 2.41 -9.18
CA LEU A 91 3.67 3.16 -8.91
C LEU A 91 2.76 3.11 -10.14
N ILE A 92 1.71 2.28 -10.10
CA ILE A 92 0.69 2.27 -11.15
C ILE A 92 -0.53 3.05 -10.69
N TRP A 93 -0.98 3.94 -11.56
CA TRP A 93 -2.15 4.79 -11.37
C TRP A 93 -3.20 4.48 -12.44
N ASN A 94 -4.46 4.87 -12.17
CA ASN A 94 -5.59 4.73 -13.11
C ASN A 94 -5.99 3.27 -13.47
N ARG A 95 -5.86 2.32 -12.52
CA ARG A 95 -6.24 0.90 -12.73
C ARG A 95 -7.75 0.64 -12.88
N LEU A 96 -8.59 1.48 -12.26
CA LEU A 96 -10.05 1.29 -12.15
C LEU A 96 -10.77 2.56 -12.57
N THR A 97 -11.75 2.43 -13.44
CA THR A 97 -12.74 3.48 -13.68
C THR A 97 -14.08 3.10 -13.04
N TYR A 98 -14.79 4.11 -12.52
CA TYR A 98 -16.10 3.93 -11.93
C TYR A 98 -17.13 4.62 -12.81
N ALA A 99 -17.95 3.84 -13.50
CA ALA A 99 -19.05 4.37 -14.30
C ALA A 99 -20.37 4.11 -13.57
N LYS A 100 -21.27 5.10 -13.57
CA LYS A 100 -22.65 4.87 -13.17
C LYS A 100 -23.36 4.16 -14.32
N ASP A 101 -23.99 3.04 -14.00
CA ASP A 101 -24.81 2.30 -14.94
C ASP A 101 -26.11 3.09 -15.18
N PRO A 102 -26.45 3.44 -16.43
CA PRO A 102 -27.59 4.30 -16.74
C PRO A 102 -28.93 3.62 -16.46
N ASP A 103 -29.00 2.29 -16.60
CA ASP A 103 -30.23 1.51 -16.44
C ASP A 103 -30.51 1.17 -14.98
N THR A 104 -29.46 0.81 -14.22
CA THR A 104 -29.60 0.36 -12.82
C THR A 104 -29.27 1.44 -11.80
N GLY A 105 -28.69 2.56 -12.22
CA GLY A 105 -28.20 3.63 -11.35
C GLY A 105 -27.02 3.23 -10.44
N ARG A 106 -26.57 1.97 -10.50
CA ARG A 106 -25.51 1.43 -9.64
C ARG A 106 -24.14 1.81 -10.17
N ARG A 107 -23.18 2.03 -9.26
CA ARG A 107 -21.80 2.32 -9.62
C ARG A 107 -21.09 1.01 -9.94
N ARG A 108 -20.62 0.84 -11.18
CA ARG A 108 -19.87 -0.32 -11.65
C ARG A 108 -18.40 0.06 -11.79
N SER A 109 -17.52 -0.74 -11.21
CA SER A 109 -16.07 -0.62 -11.42
C SER A 109 -15.67 -1.42 -12.67
N ARG A 110 -14.99 -0.78 -13.62
CA ARG A 110 -14.39 -1.43 -14.78
C ARG A 110 -12.87 -1.37 -14.67
N LEU A 111 -12.21 -2.49 -14.92
CA LEU A 111 -10.75 -2.54 -15.00
C LEU A 111 -10.31 -1.83 -16.28
N ARG A 112 -9.32 -0.95 -16.15
CA ARG A 112 -8.73 -0.25 -17.28
C ARG A 112 -7.63 -1.12 -17.88
N THR A 113 -7.59 -1.25 -19.21
CA THR A 113 -6.56 -2.04 -19.91
C THR A 113 -5.21 -1.31 -19.83
N GLY A 114 -4.11 -2.06 -19.96
CA GLY A 114 -2.76 -1.58 -19.62
C GLY A 114 -2.26 -0.35 -20.37
N GLN A 115 -2.86 0.01 -21.52
CA GLN A 115 -2.53 1.22 -22.28
C GLN A 115 -2.98 2.52 -21.58
N GLU A 116 -4.00 2.43 -20.74
CA GLU A 116 -4.54 3.58 -20.02
C GLU A 116 -4.06 3.64 -18.56
N GLN A 117 -3.49 2.53 -18.08
CA GLN A 117 -2.78 2.49 -16.81
C GLN A 117 -1.43 3.15 -17.00
N VAL A 118 -1.10 4.12 -16.16
CA VAL A 118 0.22 4.74 -16.21
C VAL A 118 1.06 4.14 -15.09
N ALA A 119 2.23 3.64 -15.44
CA ALA A 119 3.17 3.02 -14.52
C ALA A 119 4.44 3.87 -14.46
N THR A 120 4.79 4.31 -13.26
CA THR A 120 5.98 5.11 -12.98
C THR A 120 6.93 4.30 -12.10
N ALA A 121 8.20 4.20 -12.47
CA ALA A 121 9.22 3.60 -11.62
C ALA A 121 9.54 4.54 -10.45
N VAL A 122 9.48 4.01 -9.23
CA VAL A 122 9.74 4.71 -7.96
C VAL A 122 10.64 3.82 -7.08
N PRO A 123 11.90 3.59 -7.49
CA PRO A 123 12.80 2.69 -6.76
C PRO A 123 13.04 3.13 -5.31
N ASP A 124 12.97 4.43 -5.01
CA ASP A 124 13.15 4.99 -3.67
C ASP A 124 12.09 4.55 -2.66
N LEU A 125 10.93 4.05 -3.13
CA LEU A 125 9.83 3.55 -2.30
C LEU A 125 9.77 2.02 -2.23
N ARG A 126 10.75 1.33 -2.81
CA ARG A 126 10.81 -0.13 -2.84
C ARG A 126 11.00 -0.70 -1.44
N ILE A 127 10.25 -1.75 -1.13
CA ILE A 127 10.27 -2.47 0.16
C ILE A 127 10.78 -3.91 -0.01
N ILE A 128 10.44 -4.53 -1.14
CA ILE A 128 10.72 -5.92 -1.50
C ILE A 128 11.70 -5.92 -2.67
N ASP A 129 12.78 -6.70 -2.54
CA ASP A 129 13.68 -6.98 -3.66
C ASP A 129 13.13 -8.09 -4.56
N ASP A 130 13.55 -8.15 -5.82
CA ASP A 130 12.97 -8.99 -6.88
C ASP A 130 13.34 -10.47 -6.71
N THR A 131 14.16 -10.79 -5.71
CA THR A 131 14.69 -12.14 -5.44
C THR A 131 13.82 -12.97 -4.49
N LEU A 132 12.56 -12.58 -4.26
CA LEU A 132 11.64 -13.24 -3.31
C LEU A 132 10.72 -14.24 -3.99
#